data_AF-A0A954C2N5-F1
#
_entry.id   AF-A0A954C2N5-F1
#
_cell.length_a   1.000
_cell.length_b   1.000
_cell.length_c   1.000
_cell.angle_alpha   90.00
_cell.angle_beta   90.00
_cell.angle_gamma   90.00
#
_symmetry.space_group_name_H-M   'P 1'
#
loop_
_entity.id
_entity.type
_entity.pdbx_description
1 polymer ?
#
loop_
_entity_poly.entity_id
_entity_poly.type
_entity_poly.pdbx_seq_one_letter_code
_entity_poly.pdbx_strand_id
1 'polypeptide(L)'
;MTDLAFARPDALFDLDAFEHRDLFAGAATAWDALGERLERYIEAHVEHALLGEVEEGAHVFGPVYLAEGAKIEAGAYVRGPVILGPETVVRHGAYVRGHVLAGRGAIIGHATETKMSVFMNLASAGHFAYVGDSILGHGVNLGAGTKLANFRVFPGNVKVRTPGGEKVESGLLKFGAIVGDEVQIGCNSVTAPGTIVGKFSRVYSVVSLRGTIPPHTLVGEGDDPPQRPLAPMAPMVR
;
A
#
# COMPACT_ATOMS: atom_id res chain seq x y z
N MET A 1 1.57 -28.56 7.10
CA MET A 1 1.84 -27.30 6.38
C MET A 1 1.28 -26.17 7.22
N THR A 2 2.01 -25.08 7.40
CA THR A 2 1.48 -23.88 8.08
C THR A 2 0.30 -23.35 7.27
N ASP A 3 -0.84 -23.10 7.92
CA ASP A 3 -2.01 -22.51 7.29
C ASP A 3 -1.75 -21.03 6.99
N LEU A 4 -1.85 -20.66 5.71
CA LEU A 4 -1.65 -19.29 5.21
C LEU A 4 -2.96 -18.62 4.77
N ALA A 5 -4.12 -19.14 5.19
CA ALA A 5 -5.43 -18.57 4.88
C ALA A 5 -5.51 -17.06 5.18
N PHE A 6 -4.91 -16.61 6.28
CA PHE A 6 -4.88 -15.19 6.69
C PHE A 6 -4.14 -14.27 5.72
N ALA A 7 -3.29 -14.84 4.86
CA ALA A 7 -2.41 -14.12 3.96
C ALA A 7 -2.85 -14.21 2.49
N ARG A 8 -3.90 -14.97 2.17
CA ARG A 8 -4.35 -15.07 0.78
C ARG A 8 -4.84 -13.70 0.26
N PRO A 9 -4.68 -13.41 -1.04
CA PRO A 9 -5.17 -12.16 -1.62
C PRO A 9 -6.66 -11.89 -1.31
N ASP A 10 -7.53 -12.90 -1.46
CA ASP A 10 -8.97 -12.77 -1.24
C ASP A 10 -9.38 -12.60 0.24
N ALA A 11 -8.52 -13.04 1.17
CA ALA A 11 -8.71 -12.80 2.60
C ALA A 11 -8.42 -11.33 2.98
N LEU A 12 -7.61 -10.62 2.17
CA LEU A 12 -7.10 -9.28 2.46
C LEU A 12 -7.67 -8.20 1.54
N PHE A 13 -8.13 -8.56 0.35
CA PHE A 13 -8.62 -7.65 -0.68
C PHE A 13 -9.93 -8.10 -1.32
N ASP A 14 -10.78 -7.16 -1.70
CA ASP A 14 -11.81 -7.31 -2.73
C ASP A 14 -11.15 -7.08 -4.09
N LEU A 15 -10.86 -8.17 -4.78
CA LEU A 15 -10.18 -8.15 -6.07
C LEU A 15 -11.12 -7.84 -7.23
N ASP A 16 -12.43 -8.03 -7.07
CA ASP A 16 -13.38 -7.84 -8.18
C ASP A 16 -13.50 -6.37 -8.56
N ALA A 17 -13.34 -5.48 -7.58
CA ALA A 17 -13.34 -4.04 -7.78
C ALA A 17 -12.00 -3.48 -8.31
N PHE A 18 -10.94 -4.29 -8.41
CA PHE A 18 -9.60 -3.82 -8.76
C PHE A 18 -9.22 -4.20 -10.20
N GLU A 19 -8.96 -3.20 -11.03
CA GLU A 19 -8.62 -3.36 -12.46
C GLU A 19 -7.41 -4.28 -12.67
N HIS A 20 -6.44 -4.22 -11.76
CA HIS A 20 -5.21 -5.01 -11.84
C HIS A 20 -5.25 -6.29 -10.98
N ARG A 21 -6.45 -6.88 -10.80
CA ARG A 21 -6.61 -8.15 -10.06
C ARG A 21 -5.74 -9.30 -10.59
N ASP A 22 -5.44 -9.28 -11.89
CA ASP A 22 -4.63 -10.31 -12.54
C ASP A 22 -3.20 -10.38 -11.99
N LEU A 23 -2.70 -9.31 -11.35
CA LEU A 23 -1.46 -9.34 -10.57
C LEU A 23 -1.47 -10.46 -9.53
N PHE A 24 -2.63 -10.73 -8.91
CA PHE A 24 -2.80 -11.73 -7.86
C PHE A 24 -3.19 -13.12 -8.40
N ALA A 25 -3.34 -13.29 -9.72
CA ALA A 25 -3.73 -14.57 -10.30
C ALA A 25 -2.72 -15.68 -9.95
N GLY A 26 -3.21 -16.75 -9.34
CA GLY A 26 -2.42 -17.90 -8.90
C GLY A 26 -1.46 -17.63 -7.72
N ALA A 27 -1.55 -16.46 -7.07
CA ALA A 27 -0.77 -16.16 -5.87
C ALA A 27 -1.29 -16.97 -4.67
N ALA A 28 -0.39 -17.62 -3.92
CA ALA A 28 -0.76 -18.33 -2.71
C ALA A 28 -0.96 -17.35 -1.54
N THR A 29 -0.21 -16.24 -1.55
CA THR A 29 -0.24 -15.18 -0.57
C THR A 29 -0.21 -13.82 -1.24
N ALA A 30 -0.73 -12.79 -0.56
CA ALA A 30 -0.76 -11.43 -1.08
C ALA A 30 0.66 -10.88 -1.37
N TRP A 31 1.67 -11.26 -0.60
CA TRP A 31 3.04 -10.77 -0.83
C TRP A 31 3.72 -11.43 -2.04
N ASP A 32 3.17 -12.52 -2.58
CA ASP A 32 3.66 -13.08 -3.85
C ASP A 32 3.49 -12.10 -5.01
N ALA A 33 2.57 -11.14 -4.88
CA ALA A 33 2.35 -10.02 -5.81
C ALA A 33 3.46 -8.97 -5.81
N LEU A 34 4.44 -9.05 -4.91
CA LEU A 34 5.56 -8.11 -4.81
C LEU A 34 6.82 -8.63 -5.55
N GLY A 35 7.90 -7.84 -5.50
CA GLY A 35 9.19 -8.21 -6.10
C GLY A 35 9.10 -8.39 -7.61
N GLU A 36 9.76 -9.43 -8.13
CA GLU A 36 9.83 -9.72 -9.57
C GLU A 36 8.44 -9.85 -10.23
N ARG A 37 7.43 -10.32 -9.50
CA ARG A 37 6.07 -10.42 -10.05
C ARG A 37 5.50 -9.03 -10.35
N LEU A 38 5.63 -8.09 -9.41
CA LEU A 38 5.19 -6.71 -9.61
C LEU A 38 5.96 -6.03 -10.74
N GLU A 39 7.29 -6.27 -10.80
CA GLU A 39 8.15 -5.72 -11.84
C GLU A 39 7.67 -6.15 -13.23
N ARG A 40 7.57 -7.47 -13.46
CA ARG A 40 7.10 -8.03 -14.73
C ARG A 40 5.69 -7.59 -15.07
N TYR A 41 4.80 -7.53 -14.09
CA TYR A 41 3.43 -7.09 -14.30
C TYR A 41 3.39 -5.65 -14.78
N ILE A 42 4.03 -4.72 -14.06
CA ILE A 42 4.04 -3.31 -14.46
C ILE A 42 4.73 -3.15 -15.82
N GLU A 43 5.87 -3.79 -16.07
CA GLU A 43 6.57 -3.68 -17.35
C GLU A 43 5.75 -4.20 -18.54
N ALA A 44 4.92 -5.22 -18.34
CA ALA A 44 4.04 -5.74 -19.37
C ALA A 44 2.80 -4.87 -19.65
N HIS A 45 2.39 -4.04 -18.68
CA HIS A 45 1.16 -3.24 -18.77
C HIS A 45 1.39 -1.73 -18.86
N VAL A 46 2.60 -1.24 -18.58
CA VAL A 46 2.92 0.18 -18.63
C VAL A 46 3.11 0.63 -20.08
N GLU A 47 2.08 1.28 -20.62
CA GLU A 47 2.19 2.06 -21.84
C GLU A 47 2.44 3.52 -21.45
N HIS A 48 3.58 4.09 -21.87
CA HIS A 48 3.88 5.48 -21.51
C HIS A 48 2.85 6.42 -22.16
N ALA A 49 2.01 7.05 -21.34
CA ALA A 49 0.97 7.98 -21.76
C ALA A 49 0.62 8.92 -20.59
N LEU A 50 0.55 10.22 -20.86
CA LEU A 50 0.18 11.24 -19.88
C LEU A 50 -1.20 11.81 -20.25
N LEU A 51 -2.26 11.10 -19.90
CA LEU A 51 -3.66 11.46 -20.19
C LEU A 51 -4.26 12.38 -19.11
N GLY A 52 -3.69 12.36 -17.91
CA GLY A 52 -4.03 13.25 -16.80
C GLY A 52 -3.27 14.57 -16.81
N GLU A 53 -3.41 15.34 -15.74
CA GLU A 53 -2.74 16.62 -15.55
C GLU A 53 -1.34 16.43 -14.95
N VAL A 54 -0.34 17.08 -15.55
CA VAL A 54 1.00 17.22 -14.96
C VAL A 54 1.26 18.72 -14.79
N GLU A 55 1.33 19.17 -13.55
CA GLU A 55 1.58 20.58 -13.25
C GLU A 55 3.01 20.99 -13.62
N GLU A 56 3.19 22.26 -13.99
CA GLU A 56 4.50 22.83 -14.25
C GLU A 56 5.40 22.71 -13.01
N GLY A 57 6.61 22.18 -13.19
CA GLY A 57 7.55 21.93 -12.10
C GLY A 57 7.48 20.52 -11.51
N ALA A 58 6.60 19.65 -11.97
CA ALA A 58 6.69 18.22 -11.70
C ALA A 58 7.85 17.57 -12.50
N HIS A 59 8.51 16.59 -11.90
CA HIS A 59 9.63 15.86 -12.50
C HIS A 59 9.20 14.43 -12.85
N VAL A 60 9.04 14.12 -14.14
CA VAL A 60 8.53 12.82 -14.60
C VAL A 60 9.56 12.16 -15.52
N PHE A 61 10.02 10.96 -15.17
CA PHE A 61 11.06 10.23 -15.89
C PHE A 61 10.69 8.77 -16.16
N GLY A 62 11.05 8.25 -17.34
CA GLY A 62 10.83 6.85 -17.70
C GLY A 62 9.38 6.53 -18.10
N PRO A 63 9.02 5.24 -18.21
CA PRO A 63 7.66 4.83 -18.58
C PRO A 63 6.66 5.23 -17.50
N VAL A 64 5.65 6.03 -17.84
CA VAL A 64 4.63 6.51 -16.90
C VAL A 64 3.30 6.45 -17.63
N TYR A 65 2.38 5.65 -17.09
CA TYR A 65 0.98 5.73 -17.47
C TYR A 65 0.26 6.59 -16.42
N LEU A 66 -0.30 7.71 -16.86
CA LEU A 66 -1.13 8.61 -16.06
C LEU A 66 -2.50 8.69 -16.72
N ALA A 67 -3.49 8.06 -16.11
CA ALA A 67 -4.85 7.97 -16.63
C ALA A 67 -5.59 9.32 -16.62
N GLU A 68 -6.73 9.38 -17.33
CA GLU A 68 -7.62 10.54 -17.31
C GLU A 68 -8.09 10.88 -15.88
N GLY A 69 -8.12 12.18 -15.56
CA GLY A 69 -8.47 12.69 -14.24
C GLY A 69 -7.39 12.49 -13.16
N ALA A 70 -6.33 11.73 -13.44
CA ALA A 70 -5.18 11.65 -12.54
C ALA A 70 -4.34 12.93 -12.62
N LYS A 71 -3.62 13.25 -11.54
CA LYS A 71 -2.86 14.49 -11.41
C LYS A 71 -1.50 14.26 -10.75
N ILE A 72 -0.48 14.89 -11.29
CA ILE A 72 0.85 15.04 -10.67
C ILE A 72 1.04 16.53 -10.36
N GLU A 73 1.08 16.87 -9.07
CA GLU A 73 1.28 18.22 -8.59
C GLU A 73 2.75 18.68 -8.75
N ALA A 74 2.94 20.00 -8.81
CA ALA A 74 4.25 20.62 -8.94
C ALA A 74 5.22 20.14 -7.84
N GLY A 75 6.51 19.99 -8.19
CA GLY A 75 7.54 19.55 -7.28
C GLY A 75 7.51 18.06 -6.91
N ALA A 76 6.51 17.28 -7.36
CA ALA A 76 6.56 15.83 -7.26
C ALA A 76 7.65 15.25 -8.16
N TYR A 77 8.30 14.18 -7.72
CA TYR A 77 9.31 13.44 -8.47
C TYR A 77 8.83 12.02 -8.74
N VAL A 78 8.53 11.72 -10.00
CA VAL A 78 8.00 10.43 -10.46
C VAL A 78 9.00 9.78 -11.42
N ARG A 79 9.55 8.64 -11.00
CA ARG A 79 10.45 7.82 -11.81
C ARG A 79 9.85 6.47 -12.10
N GLY A 80 9.45 6.27 -13.34
CA GLY A 80 8.89 5.04 -13.86
C GLY A 80 9.84 3.83 -13.82
N PRO A 81 9.31 2.62 -14.10
CA PRO A 81 7.95 2.39 -14.58
C PRO A 81 6.89 2.58 -13.49
N VAL A 82 5.77 3.22 -13.84
CA VAL A 82 4.65 3.49 -12.92
C VAL A 82 3.33 3.52 -13.68
N ILE A 83 2.28 3.03 -13.04
CA ILE A 83 0.89 3.10 -13.53
C ILE A 83 0.07 3.85 -12.49
N LEU A 84 -0.51 4.98 -12.88
CA LEU A 84 -1.37 5.84 -12.07
C LEU A 84 -2.77 5.84 -12.70
N GLY A 85 -3.69 5.09 -12.11
CA GLY A 85 -5.06 4.91 -12.56
C GLY A 85 -5.92 6.17 -12.40
N PRO A 86 -7.17 6.15 -12.89
CA PRO A 86 -8.03 7.34 -12.96
C PRO A 86 -8.16 8.06 -11.63
N GLU A 87 -8.20 9.38 -11.63
CA GLU A 87 -8.38 10.20 -10.40
C GLU A 87 -7.27 10.05 -9.35
N THR A 88 -6.17 9.35 -9.65
CA THR A 88 -5.02 9.26 -8.74
C THR A 88 -4.35 10.62 -8.59
N VAL A 89 -3.97 10.99 -7.37
CA VAL A 89 -3.24 12.25 -7.11
C VAL A 89 -1.88 11.95 -6.51
N VAL A 90 -0.84 12.38 -7.22
CA VAL A 90 0.54 12.45 -6.72
C VAL A 90 0.80 13.89 -6.28
N ARG A 91 0.89 14.12 -4.98
CA ARG A 91 0.95 15.46 -4.39
C ARG A 91 2.36 16.04 -4.37
N HIS A 92 2.42 17.36 -4.13
CA HIS A 92 3.66 18.14 -4.05
C HIS A 92 4.73 17.45 -3.19
N GLY A 93 5.94 17.32 -3.73
CA GLY A 93 7.09 16.75 -3.04
C GLY A 93 7.05 15.23 -2.81
N ALA A 94 6.05 14.52 -3.34
CA ALA A 94 6.05 13.05 -3.35
C ALA A 94 7.25 12.53 -4.16
N TYR A 95 7.83 11.41 -3.73
CA TYR A 95 8.87 10.70 -4.46
C TYR A 95 8.42 9.28 -4.82
N VAL A 96 8.10 9.06 -6.09
CA VAL A 96 7.61 7.78 -6.62
C VAL A 96 8.70 7.13 -7.45
N ARG A 97 9.04 5.87 -7.16
CA ARG A 97 10.11 5.16 -7.88
C ARG A 97 9.94 3.65 -7.89
N GLY A 98 10.60 2.96 -8.81
CA GLY A 98 10.78 1.50 -8.75
C GLY A 98 9.46 0.75 -8.73
N HIS A 99 8.72 0.78 -9.85
CA HIS A 99 7.57 -0.06 -10.12
C HIS A 99 6.43 0.13 -9.11
N VAL A 100 5.70 1.24 -9.29
CA VAL A 100 4.53 1.57 -8.46
C VAL A 100 3.26 1.43 -9.28
N LEU A 101 2.23 0.85 -8.67
CA LEU A 101 0.90 0.69 -9.24
C LEU A 101 -0.11 1.38 -8.32
N ALA A 102 -0.86 2.34 -8.84
CA ALA A 102 -1.89 3.04 -8.10
C ALA A 102 -3.23 2.94 -8.84
N GLY A 103 -4.24 2.37 -8.20
CA GLY A 103 -5.60 2.23 -8.73
C GLY A 103 -6.39 3.53 -8.66
N ARG A 104 -7.68 3.45 -8.98
CA ARG A 104 -8.56 4.63 -9.07
C ARG A 104 -8.57 5.43 -7.77
N GLY A 105 -8.37 6.74 -7.86
CA GLY A 105 -8.50 7.65 -6.72
C GLY A 105 -7.47 7.41 -5.61
N ALA A 106 -6.37 6.72 -5.89
CA ALA A 106 -5.28 6.57 -4.93
C ALA A 106 -4.61 7.93 -4.65
N ILE A 107 -4.05 8.10 -3.44
CA ILE A 107 -3.33 9.32 -3.05
C ILE A 107 -1.91 8.95 -2.63
N ILE A 108 -0.93 9.42 -3.41
CA ILE A 108 0.46 9.45 -3.01
C ILE A 108 0.77 10.87 -2.57
N GLY A 109 0.79 11.08 -1.26
CA GLY A 109 0.62 12.39 -0.68
C GLY A 109 1.89 13.23 -0.50
N HIS A 110 1.74 14.38 0.15
CA HIS A 110 2.82 15.35 0.30
C HIS A 110 4.03 14.73 0.99
N ALA A 111 5.22 14.89 0.41
CA ALA A 111 6.48 14.36 0.93
C ALA A 111 6.43 12.86 1.28
N THR A 112 5.59 12.10 0.56
CA THR A 112 5.50 10.65 0.70
C THR A 112 6.42 9.98 -0.30
N GLU A 113 7.31 9.11 0.19
CA GLU A 113 8.12 8.26 -0.68
C GLU A 113 7.41 6.91 -0.87
N THR A 114 7.23 6.52 -2.13
CA THR A 114 6.65 5.24 -2.52
C THR A 114 7.56 4.47 -3.45
N LYS A 115 7.79 3.20 -3.16
CA LYS A 115 8.63 2.30 -3.96
C LYS A 115 8.12 0.87 -3.97
N MET A 116 8.11 0.21 -5.13
CA MET A 116 7.79 -1.22 -5.29
C MET A 116 6.46 -1.58 -4.63
N SER A 117 5.44 -0.74 -4.81
CA SER A 117 4.22 -0.83 -4.00
C SER A 117 2.96 -0.70 -4.83
N VAL A 118 1.90 -1.32 -4.32
CA VAL A 118 0.56 -1.30 -4.92
C VAL A 118 -0.37 -0.52 -4.00
N PHE A 119 -1.04 0.47 -4.56
CA PHE A 119 -2.14 1.20 -3.95
C PHE A 119 -3.40 0.76 -4.68
N MET A 120 -4.29 0.03 -4.02
CA MET A 120 -5.58 -0.30 -4.60
C MET A 120 -6.50 0.94 -4.61
N ASN A 121 -7.70 0.78 -5.15
CA ASN A 121 -8.61 1.91 -5.34
C ASN A 121 -8.84 2.66 -4.02
N LEU A 122 -8.79 3.99 -4.07
CA LEU A 122 -8.99 4.90 -2.93
C LEU A 122 -7.96 4.79 -1.80
N ALA A 123 -6.90 3.98 -1.93
CA ALA A 123 -5.84 3.89 -0.93
C ALA A 123 -5.06 5.21 -0.84
N SER A 124 -4.73 5.63 0.39
CA SER A 124 -4.16 6.94 0.68
C SER A 124 -2.97 6.84 1.61
N ALA A 125 -1.85 7.42 1.19
CA ALA A 125 -0.71 7.78 2.03
C ALA A 125 -0.53 9.29 1.96
N GLY A 126 -1.40 10.03 2.64
CA GLY A 126 -1.66 11.44 2.34
C GLY A 126 -0.54 12.42 2.71
N HIS A 127 0.29 12.10 3.70
CA HIS A 127 1.27 13.05 4.27
C HIS A 127 2.47 12.34 4.93
N PHE A 128 3.70 12.71 4.54
CA PHE A 128 4.96 12.34 5.21
C PHE A 128 5.16 10.84 5.46
N ALA A 129 4.65 10.00 4.55
CA ALA A 129 4.70 8.55 4.69
C ALA A 129 5.87 7.92 3.92
N TYR A 130 6.26 6.71 4.33
CA TYR A 130 7.14 5.85 3.54
C TYR A 130 6.43 4.53 3.26
N VAL A 131 6.26 4.21 1.98
CA VAL A 131 5.54 3.02 1.49
C VAL A 131 6.48 2.25 0.56
N GLY A 132 7.26 1.32 1.13
CA GLY A 132 8.23 0.51 0.40
C GLY A 132 7.83 -0.96 0.36
N ASP A 133 7.86 -1.58 -0.82
CA ASP A 133 7.65 -3.02 -1.00
C ASP A 133 6.38 -3.52 -0.29
N SER A 134 5.25 -2.82 -0.51
CA SER A 134 3.99 -2.94 0.27
C SER A 134 2.74 -2.95 -0.63
N ILE A 135 1.63 -3.46 -0.09
CA ILE A 135 0.31 -3.41 -0.75
C ILE A 135 -0.69 -2.75 0.19
N LEU A 136 -1.35 -1.70 -0.28
CA LEU A 136 -2.44 -1.02 0.41
C LEU A 136 -3.77 -1.36 -0.27
N GLY A 137 -4.66 -2.01 0.47
CA GLY A 137 -5.99 -2.41 0.02
C GLY A 137 -6.93 -1.24 -0.27
N HIS A 138 -8.14 -1.56 -0.72
CA HIS A 138 -9.16 -0.57 -1.05
C HIS A 138 -9.46 0.33 0.15
N GLY A 139 -9.54 1.65 -0.04
CA GLY A 139 -9.94 2.58 1.02
C GLY A 139 -8.99 2.65 2.23
N VAL A 140 -7.79 2.07 2.12
CA VAL A 140 -6.76 2.19 3.17
C VAL A 140 -6.36 3.65 3.34
N ASN A 141 -6.13 4.07 4.57
CA ASN A 141 -5.60 5.40 4.85
C ASN A 141 -4.48 5.32 5.89
N LEU A 142 -3.30 5.80 5.50
CA LEU A 142 -2.15 5.95 6.36
C LEU A 142 -2.12 7.39 6.90
N GLY A 143 -2.30 7.52 8.21
CA GLY A 143 -2.18 8.77 8.92
C GLY A 143 -0.82 9.41 8.72
N ALA A 144 -0.77 10.73 8.89
CA ALA A 144 0.43 11.52 8.63
C ALA A 144 1.64 10.94 9.36
N GLY A 145 2.75 10.78 8.63
CA GLY A 145 3.97 10.28 9.23
C GLY A 145 4.02 8.76 9.43
N THR A 146 3.13 7.97 8.82
CA THR A 146 3.19 6.49 8.91
C THR A 146 4.36 5.91 8.10
N LYS A 147 5.13 4.97 8.66
CA LYS A 147 6.28 4.34 7.98
C LYS A 147 6.07 2.83 7.86
N LEU A 148 6.10 2.31 6.64
CA LEU A 148 6.11 0.86 6.39
C LEU A 148 7.55 0.39 6.19
N ALA A 149 8.22 -0.03 7.28
CA ALA A 149 9.61 -0.44 7.20
C ALA A 149 9.72 -1.74 6.37
N ASN A 150 10.57 -1.75 5.35
CA ASN A 150 10.68 -2.85 4.39
C ASN A 150 11.99 -3.64 4.49
N PHE A 151 12.95 -3.19 5.29
CA PHE A 151 14.25 -3.85 5.42
C PHE A 151 14.48 -4.31 6.86
N ARG A 152 15.03 -5.51 7.01
CA ARG A 152 15.41 -6.03 8.32
C ARG A 152 16.68 -5.36 8.81
N VAL A 153 16.73 -5.08 10.11
CA VAL A 153 17.95 -4.60 10.78
C VAL A 153 19.10 -5.62 10.65
N PHE A 154 18.75 -6.91 10.69
CA PHE A 154 19.72 -8.01 10.52
C PHE A 154 19.58 -8.65 9.14
N PRO A 155 20.69 -9.06 8.51
CA PRO A 155 20.68 -9.68 7.19
C PRO A 155 19.71 -10.86 7.04
N GLY A 156 19.24 -11.06 5.81
CA GLY A 156 18.40 -12.17 5.39
C GLY A 156 16.97 -11.75 5.04
N ASN A 157 16.22 -12.70 4.49
CA ASN A 157 14.85 -12.48 4.01
C ASN A 157 13.90 -12.07 5.14
N VAL A 158 12.89 -11.26 4.79
CA VAL A 158 11.78 -10.93 5.67
C VAL A 158 10.99 -12.20 5.99
N LYS A 159 10.56 -12.32 7.25
CA LYS A 159 9.71 -13.43 7.70
C LYS A 159 8.40 -12.85 8.21
N VAL A 160 7.28 -13.43 7.78
CA VAL A 160 5.95 -13.08 8.26
C VAL A 160 5.68 -13.86 9.56
N ARG A 161 5.18 -13.17 10.59
CA ARG A 161 4.70 -13.84 11.80
C ARG A 161 3.21 -14.13 11.65
N THR A 162 2.81 -15.39 11.67
CA THR A 162 1.40 -15.82 11.58
C THR A 162 0.62 -15.38 12.83
N PRO A 163 -0.72 -15.39 12.80
CA PRO A 163 -1.53 -15.16 14.01
C PRO A 163 -1.18 -16.12 15.17
N GLY A 164 -0.81 -17.36 14.86
CA GLY A 164 -0.35 -18.35 15.84
C GLY A 164 1.08 -18.14 16.35
N GLY A 165 1.79 -17.11 15.86
CA GLY A 165 3.13 -16.75 16.28
C GLY A 165 4.27 -17.47 15.55
N GLU A 166 3.97 -18.39 14.64
CA GLU A 166 4.96 -19.04 13.77
C GLU A 166 5.59 -18.03 12.81
N LYS A 167 6.80 -18.33 12.32
CA LYS A 167 7.50 -17.50 11.33
C LYS A 167 7.55 -18.22 9.99
N VAL A 168 7.04 -17.56 8.96
CA VAL A 168 6.98 -18.06 7.58
C VAL A 168 7.95 -17.24 6.73
N GLU A 169 8.77 -17.90 5.92
CA GLU A 169 9.65 -17.23 4.97
C GLU A 169 8.83 -16.56 3.86
N SER A 170 9.08 -15.27 3.58
CA SER A 170 8.46 -14.61 2.42
C SER A 170 9.26 -14.82 1.13
N GLY A 171 10.53 -15.20 1.22
CA GLY A 171 11.46 -15.20 0.08
C GLY A 171 11.95 -13.82 -0.36
N LEU A 172 11.46 -12.74 0.27
CA LEU A 172 11.75 -11.37 -0.12
C LEU A 172 12.81 -10.75 0.80
N LEU A 173 13.86 -10.16 0.21
CA LEU A 173 14.84 -9.38 0.96
C LEU A 173 14.25 -8.06 1.50
N LYS A 174 13.34 -7.45 0.72
CA LYS A 174 12.59 -6.26 1.08
C LYS A 174 11.10 -6.57 1.05
N PHE A 175 10.41 -6.30 2.16
CA PHE A 175 8.97 -6.47 2.28
C PHE A 175 8.46 -5.58 3.42
N GLY A 176 7.69 -4.55 3.08
CA GLY A 176 7.06 -3.64 4.01
C GLY A 176 5.85 -4.26 4.69
N ALA A 177 4.66 -3.91 4.24
CA ALA A 177 3.42 -4.42 4.82
C ALA A 177 2.36 -4.77 3.76
N ILE A 178 1.47 -5.68 4.13
CA ILE A 178 0.21 -5.92 3.42
C ILE A 178 -0.91 -5.38 4.30
N VAL A 179 -1.58 -4.34 3.83
CA VAL A 179 -2.62 -3.63 4.57
C VAL A 179 -3.94 -3.91 3.86
N GLY A 180 -4.80 -4.73 4.47
CA GLY A 180 -6.07 -5.14 3.89
C GLY A 180 -7.05 -3.98 3.74
N ASP A 181 -8.14 -4.24 3.01
CA ASP A 181 -9.15 -3.23 2.71
C ASP A 181 -9.68 -2.50 3.94
N GLU A 182 -9.99 -1.23 3.75
CA GLU A 182 -10.66 -0.37 4.70
C GLU A 182 -9.90 -0.24 6.02
N VAL A 183 -8.59 -0.48 6.05
CA VAL A 183 -7.74 -0.27 7.25
C VAL A 183 -7.38 1.21 7.41
N GLN A 184 -7.43 1.70 8.65
CA GLN A 184 -6.96 3.05 8.99
C GLN A 184 -5.81 2.92 9.98
N ILE A 185 -4.65 3.49 9.64
CA ILE A 185 -3.47 3.53 10.50
C ILE A 185 -3.25 4.95 11.00
N GLY A 186 -3.23 5.14 12.32
CA GLY A 186 -3.05 6.45 12.95
C GLY A 186 -1.67 7.06 12.71
N CYS A 187 -1.59 8.38 12.88
CA CYS A 187 -0.40 9.18 12.61
C CYS A 187 0.84 8.66 13.35
N ASN A 188 2.02 8.82 12.72
CA ASN A 188 3.32 8.41 13.27
C ASN A 188 3.44 6.94 13.70
N SER A 189 2.55 6.06 13.22
CA SER A 189 2.68 4.62 13.42
C SER A 189 3.74 4.02 12.51
N VAL A 190 4.31 2.88 12.92
CA VAL A 190 5.35 2.18 12.16
C VAL A 190 5.00 0.70 12.08
N THR A 191 5.14 0.11 10.89
CA THR A 191 5.06 -1.35 10.74
C THR A 191 6.44 -1.95 10.64
N ALA A 192 6.67 -3.07 11.33
CA ALA A 192 7.85 -3.90 11.10
C ALA A 192 7.78 -4.56 9.70
N PRO A 193 8.92 -4.94 9.09
CA PRO A 193 8.93 -5.67 7.83
C PRO A 193 8.09 -6.96 7.90
N GLY A 194 7.28 -7.20 6.88
CA GLY A 194 6.39 -8.35 6.75
C GLY A 194 5.15 -8.29 7.64
N THR A 195 4.73 -7.10 8.06
CA THR A 195 3.49 -6.93 8.83
C THR A 195 2.28 -7.08 7.92
N ILE A 196 1.26 -7.78 8.41
CA ILE A 196 -0.02 -7.95 7.71
C ILE A 196 -1.12 -7.41 8.61
N VAL A 197 -1.96 -6.54 8.06
CA VAL A 197 -3.11 -5.97 8.78
C VAL A 197 -4.38 -6.40 8.08
N GLY A 198 -5.21 -7.19 8.75
CA GLY A 198 -6.47 -7.68 8.20
C GLY A 198 -7.50 -6.56 7.97
N LYS A 199 -8.43 -6.80 7.04
CA LYS A 199 -9.46 -5.84 6.62
C LYS A 199 -10.20 -5.19 7.79
N PHE A 200 -10.64 -3.96 7.61
CA PHE A 200 -11.45 -3.18 8.57
C PHE A 200 -10.80 -2.91 9.93
N SER A 201 -9.50 -3.15 10.07
CA SER A 201 -8.79 -2.87 11.32
C SER A 201 -8.53 -1.37 11.51
N ARG A 202 -8.40 -0.95 12.77
CA ARG A 202 -8.06 0.42 13.16
C ARG A 202 -6.83 0.39 14.05
N VAL A 203 -5.89 1.27 13.77
CA VAL A 203 -4.66 1.40 14.56
C VAL A 203 -4.59 2.83 15.06
N TYR A 204 -4.45 3.01 16.37
CA TYR A 204 -4.25 4.34 16.94
C TYR A 204 -2.91 4.95 16.51
N SER A 205 -2.75 6.25 16.75
CA SER A 205 -1.51 6.95 16.45
C SER A 205 -0.35 6.43 17.31
N VAL A 206 0.87 6.55 16.79
CA VAL A 206 2.12 6.22 17.49
C VAL A 206 2.22 4.74 17.90
N VAL A 207 1.58 3.84 17.14
CA VAL A 207 1.63 2.40 17.38
C VAL A 207 2.75 1.74 16.56
N SER A 208 3.46 0.79 17.18
CA SER A 208 4.40 -0.10 16.50
C SER A 208 3.74 -1.44 16.19
N LEU A 209 3.44 -1.70 14.91
CA LEU A 209 2.80 -2.94 14.45
C LEU A 209 3.84 -3.99 14.08
N ARG A 210 3.56 -5.25 14.42
CA ARG A 210 4.40 -6.39 14.06
C ARG A 210 3.59 -7.66 13.88
N GLY A 211 3.92 -8.39 12.82
CA GLY A 211 3.30 -9.69 12.54
C GLY A 211 1.94 -9.53 11.90
N THR A 212 1.03 -10.46 12.16
CA THR A 212 -0.30 -10.47 11.56
C THR A 212 -1.34 -9.98 12.55
N ILE A 213 -2.03 -8.90 12.19
CA ILE A 213 -3.20 -8.38 12.90
C ILE A 213 -4.47 -8.96 12.25
N PRO A 214 -5.35 -9.66 13.00
CA PRO A 214 -6.60 -10.18 12.45
C PRO A 214 -7.52 -9.08 11.88
N PRO A 215 -8.46 -9.40 10.98
CA PRO A 215 -9.44 -8.43 10.51
C PRO A 215 -10.33 -7.93 11.66
N HIS A 216 -10.95 -6.76 11.49
CA HIS A 216 -11.82 -6.12 12.48
C HIS A 216 -11.15 -5.90 13.85
N THR A 217 -9.85 -5.65 13.87
CA THR A 217 -9.10 -5.45 15.12
C THR A 217 -8.83 -3.97 15.38
N LEU A 218 -9.04 -3.53 16.63
CA LEU A 218 -8.54 -2.25 17.13
C LEU A 218 -7.18 -2.49 17.80
N VAL A 219 -6.15 -1.76 17.39
CA VAL A 219 -4.78 -1.90 17.91
C VAL A 219 -4.29 -0.59 18.52
N GLY A 220 -3.75 -0.68 19.73
CA GLY A 220 -3.25 0.45 20.51
C GLY A 220 -4.26 0.95 21.54
N GLU A 221 -3.89 2.01 22.23
CA GLU A 221 -4.71 2.68 23.24
C GLU A 221 -5.06 4.09 22.74
N GLY A 222 -6.26 4.56 23.03
CA GLY A 222 -6.71 5.90 22.69
C GLY A 222 -7.82 6.35 23.63
N ASP A 223 -7.98 7.67 23.76
CA ASP A 223 -8.92 8.28 24.71
C ASP A 223 -10.39 8.05 24.32
N ASP A 224 -10.66 7.78 23.03
CA ASP A 224 -12.00 7.59 22.47
C ASP A 224 -12.16 6.21 21.80
N PRO A 225 -12.54 5.16 22.54
CA PRO A 225 -12.82 3.86 21.93
C PRO A 225 -14.03 3.95 20.99
N PRO A 226 -14.07 3.12 19.93
CA PRO A 226 -15.16 3.16 18.97
C PRO A 226 -16.49 2.84 19.66
N GLN A 227 -17.48 3.72 19.50
CA GLN A 227 -18.82 3.56 20.08
C GLN A 227 -19.68 2.50 19.35
N ARG A 228 -19.17 1.95 18.24
CA ARG A 228 -19.84 0.95 17.38
C ARG A 228 -18.80 -0.03 16.82
N PRO A 229 -19.21 -1.23 16.35
CA PRO A 229 -18.30 -2.16 15.67
C PRO A 229 -17.57 -1.48 14.51
N LEU A 230 -16.33 -1.93 14.24
CA LEU A 230 -15.55 -1.45 13.11
C LEU A 230 -16.25 -1.81 11.79
N ALA A 231 -16.79 -0.79 11.13
CA ALA A 231 -17.52 -0.87 9.87
C ALA A 231 -16.74 -0.10 8.77
N PRO A 232 -17.08 -0.31 7.48
CA PRO A 232 -16.56 0.53 6.41
C PRO A 232 -16.79 2.00 6.74
N MET A 233 -15.79 2.86 6.49
CA MET A 233 -16.02 4.29 6.67
C MET A 233 -16.99 4.76 5.58
N ALA A 234 -17.85 5.74 5.92
CA ALA A 234 -18.44 6.55 4.87
C ALA A 234 -17.28 7.09 4.02
N PRO A 235 -17.36 7.06 2.68
CA PRO A 235 -16.30 7.59 1.85
C PRO A 235 -15.96 8.97 2.38
N MET A 236 -14.69 9.19 2.77
CA MET A 236 -14.23 10.51 3.15
C MET A 236 -14.63 11.42 2.00
N VAL A 237 -15.62 12.29 2.23
CA VAL A 237 -16.08 13.24 1.22
C VAL A 237 -14.83 14.06 0.90
N ARG A 238 -14.31 13.85 -0.31
CA ARG A 238 -13.10 14.50 -0.82
C ARG A 238 -13.48 15.84 -1.42
#